data_AF-A0A9W4CS67-F1
#
_entry.id   AF-A0A9W4CS67-F1
#
_cell.length_a   1.000
_cell.length_b   1.000
_cell.length_c   1.000
_cell.angle_alpha   90.00
_cell.angle_beta   90.00
_cell.angle_gamma   90.00
#
_symmetry.space_group_name_H-M   'P 1'
#
loop_
_entity.id
_entity.type
_entity.pdbx_description
1 polymer ?
#
loop_
_entity_poly.entity_id
_entity_poly.type
_entity_poly.pdbx_seq_one_letter_code
_entity_poly.pdbx_strand_id
1 'polypeptide(L)'
;MNELRKDSYDLVISNYAFTEIRREVQQVYLEKVLLSAKRGYITYNEINPEDFNSYTKEELIEILPQIRVKPEVGILHPKDCTLVW
;
A
#
# COMPACT_ATOMS: atom_id res chain seq x y z
N MET A 1 -9.26 14.01 -4.06
CA MET A 1 -8.70 13.06 -3.07
C MET A 1 -8.21 13.73 -1.78
N ASN A 2 -8.21 15.06 -1.66
CA ASN A 2 -7.80 15.74 -0.42
C ASN A 2 -8.94 15.93 0.62
N GLU A 3 -10.17 15.56 0.26
CA GLU A 3 -11.35 15.58 1.13
C GLU A 3 -11.29 14.56 2.28
N LEU A 4 -10.44 13.52 2.16
CA LEU A 4 -10.26 12.52 3.20
C LEU A 4 -9.74 13.20 4.47
N ARG A 5 -10.41 13.00 5.60
CA ARG A 5 -9.91 13.48 6.89
C ARG A 5 -8.83 12.52 7.39
N LYS A 6 -7.83 13.07 8.09
CA LYS A 6 -6.87 12.24 8.82
C LYS A 6 -7.58 11.65 10.02
N ASP A 7 -7.53 10.33 10.16
CA ASP A 7 -8.18 9.57 11.23
C ASP A 7 -7.28 8.40 11.63
N SER A 8 -7.55 7.79 12.78
CA SER A 8 -6.83 6.61 13.26
C SER A 8 -7.49 5.33 12.78
N TYR A 9 -6.70 4.40 12.24
CA TYR A 9 -7.19 3.11 11.75
C TYR A 9 -6.53 1.96 12.51
N ASP A 10 -7.27 0.90 12.80
CA ASP A 10 -6.69 -0.30 13.40
C ASP A 10 -5.95 -1.16 12.36
N LEU A 11 -6.43 -1.17 11.11
CA LEU A 11 -5.88 -1.95 10.00
C LEU A 11 -6.06 -1.22 8.67
N VAL A 12 -4.99 -1.16 7.85
CA VAL A 12 -5.06 -0.79 6.43
C VAL A 12 -4.71 -1.98 5.53
N ILE A 13 -5.52 -2.18 4.50
CA ILE A 13 -5.28 -3.14 3.43
C ILE A 13 -5.21 -2.37 2.12
N SER A 14 -4.03 -2.29 1.51
CA SER A 14 -3.85 -1.66 0.21
C SER A 14 -3.54 -2.72 -0.84
N ASN A 15 -4.59 -3.24 -1.47
CA ASN A 15 -4.47 -4.31 -2.44
C ASN A 15 -4.33 -3.76 -3.88
N TYR A 16 -3.12 -3.78 -4.45
CA TYR A 16 -2.76 -3.26 -5.79
C TYR A 16 -3.34 -1.86 -6.05
N ALA A 17 -3.28 -1.01 -5.02
CA ALA A 17 -3.88 0.33 -5.06
C ALA A 17 -2.81 1.39 -4.87
N PHE A 18 -2.21 1.48 -3.68
CA PHE A 18 -1.24 2.52 -3.34
C PHE A 18 -0.06 2.61 -4.32
N THR A 19 0.48 1.50 -4.81
CA THR A 19 1.68 1.50 -5.66
C THR A 19 1.39 1.78 -7.13
N GLU A 20 0.11 1.84 -7.52
CA GLU A 20 -0.35 2.01 -8.90
C GLU A 20 -0.95 3.40 -9.16
N ILE A 21 -0.74 4.35 -8.24
CA ILE A 21 -1.20 5.73 -8.36
C ILE A 21 -0.02 6.71 -8.27
N ARG A 22 -0.20 7.90 -8.85
CA ARG A 22 0.83 8.95 -8.92
C ARG A 22 1.29 9.44 -7.54
N ARG A 23 2.55 9.86 -7.44
CA ARG A 23 3.21 10.32 -6.20
C ARG A 23 2.38 11.32 -5.40
N GLU A 24 1.76 12.30 -6.04
CA GLU A 24 0.97 13.33 -5.36
C GLU A 24 -0.24 12.77 -4.63
N VAL A 25 -0.82 11.70 -5.17
CA VAL A 25 -1.94 10.99 -4.55
C VAL A 25 -1.43 10.03 -3.47
N GLN A 26 -0.30 9.37 -3.72
CA GLN A 26 0.37 8.53 -2.74
C GLN A 26 0.74 9.33 -1.48
N GLN A 27 1.22 10.57 -1.62
CA GLN A 27 1.54 11.43 -0.47
C GLN A 27 0.32 11.62 0.44
N VAL A 28 -0.85 11.93 -0.14
CA VAL A 28 -2.09 12.08 0.63
C VAL A 28 -2.51 10.76 1.28
N TYR A 29 -2.39 9.64 0.57
CA TYR A 29 -2.71 8.31 1.09
C TYR A 29 -1.76 7.88 2.22
N LEU A 30 -0.46 8.16 2.06
CA LEU A 30 0.58 7.89 3.04
C LEU A 30 0.30 8.65 4.34
N GLU A 31 0.10 9.97 4.26
CA GLU A 31 -0.11 10.83 5.42
C GLU A 31 -1.41 10.52 6.17
N LYS A 32 -2.49 10.29 5.43
CA LYS A 32 -3.84 10.21 6.00
C LYS A 32 -4.27 8.79 6.32
N VAL A 33 -3.69 7.78 5.68
CA VAL A 33 -4.09 6.38 5.84
C VAL A 33 -2.94 5.54 6.38
N LEU A 34 -1.84 5.41 5.63
CA LEU A 34 -0.76 4.46 5.99
C LEU A 34 -0.09 4.82 7.32
N LEU A 35 0.31 6.08 7.50
CA LEU A 35 0.97 6.55 8.73
C LEU A 35 0.02 6.68 9.93
N SER A 36 -1.30 6.66 9.68
CA SER A 36 -2.31 6.77 10.75
C SER A 36 -2.91 5.41 11.13
N ALA A 37 -2.51 4.33 10.45
CA ALA A 37 -2.94 2.97 10.75
C ALA A 37 -1.98 2.29 11.74
N LYS A 38 -2.53 1.58 12.72
CA LYS A 38 -1.73 0.79 13.68
C LYS A 38 -1.07 -0.42 13.04
N ARG A 39 -1.68 -0.99 11.99
CA ARG A 39 -1.26 -2.20 11.29
C ARG A 39 -1.67 -2.10 9.82
N GLY A 40 -0.97 -2.82 8.95
CA GLY A 40 -1.41 -2.95 7.57
C GLY A 40 -0.52 -3.80 6.70
N TYR A 41 -0.98 -4.03 5.48
CA TYR A 41 -0.18 -4.60 4.41
C TYR A 41 -0.51 -3.94 3.08
N ILE A 42 0.46 -3.99 2.18
CA ILE A 42 0.37 -3.51 0.80
C ILE A 42 0.70 -4.70 -0.09
N THR A 43 -0.15 -5.03 -1.07
CA THR A 43 0.33 -5.82 -2.21
C THR A 43 0.99 -4.84 -3.18
N TYR A 44 2.29 -5.05 -3.38
CA TYR A 44 3.16 -4.09 -4.04
C TYR A 44 3.29 -4.47 -5.51
N ASN A 45 3.06 -3.49 -6.39
CA ASN A 45 3.34 -3.61 -7.82
C ASN A 45 4.33 -2.53 -8.22
N GLU A 46 5.50 -2.95 -8.73
CA GLU A 46 6.55 -2.06 -9.25
C GLU A 46 6.18 -1.48 -10.61
N ILE A 47 5.31 -2.17 -11.37
CA ILE A 47 5.00 -1.81 -12.75
C ILE A 47 3.99 -0.66 -12.75
N ASN A 48 4.47 0.55 -12.97
CA ASN A 48 3.66 1.74 -13.22
C ASN A 48 4.31 2.64 -14.29
N PRO A 49 3.56 3.59 -14.88
CA PRO A 49 4.13 4.56 -15.81
C PRO A 49 5.24 5.39 -15.14
N GLU A 50 6.35 5.64 -15.85
CA GLU A 50 7.50 6.38 -15.31
C GLU A 50 7.11 7.79 -14.79
N ASP A 51 6.14 8.43 -15.44
CA ASP A 51 5.65 9.76 -15.06
C ASP A 51 4.79 9.76 -13.79
N PHE A 52 4.43 8.59 -13.25
CA PHE A 52 3.76 8.51 -11.94
C PHE A 52 4.75 8.79 -10.81
N ASN A 53 6.05 8.56 -11.06
CA ASN A 53 7.12 8.73 -10.11
C ASN A 53 6.77 8.10 -8.76
N SER A 54 6.16 6.91 -8.73
CA SER A 54 5.61 6.31 -7.51
C SER A 54 6.68 5.98 -6.47
N TYR A 55 6.29 5.89 -5.19
CA TYR A 55 7.17 5.38 -4.13
C TYR A 55 7.76 4.02 -4.48
N THR A 56 9.07 3.91 -4.40
CA THR A 56 9.77 2.63 -4.50
C THR A 56 9.63 1.84 -3.21
N LYS A 57 9.85 0.53 -3.30
CA LYS A 57 9.92 -0.36 -2.14
C LYS A 57 10.94 0.13 -1.11
N GLU A 58 12.10 0.60 -1.55
CA GLU A 58 13.19 1.09 -0.70
C GLU A 58 12.76 2.36 0.07
N GLU A 59 12.14 3.32 -0.61
CA GLU A 59 11.59 4.53 0.04
C GLU A 59 10.55 4.16 1.12
N LEU A 60 9.67 3.19 0.83
CA LEU A 60 8.64 2.76 1.79
C LEU A 60 9.23 2.06 3.01
N ILE A 61 10.33 1.31 2.86
CA ILE A 61 11.04 0.70 3.99
C ILE A 61 11.64 1.76 4.91
N GLU A 62 12.18 2.84 4.35
CA GLU A 62 12.72 3.96 5.13
C GLU A 62 11.62 4.73 5.87
N ILE A 63 10.48 4.97 5.21
CA ILE A 63 9.36 5.75 5.78
C ILE A 63 8.57 4.94 6.84
N LEU A 64 8.39 3.63 6.62
CA LEU A 64 7.65 2.73 7.49
C LEU A 64 8.60 1.65 8.03
N PRO A 65 9.46 1.98 9.02
CA PRO A 65 10.52 1.08 9.48
C PRO A 65 10.02 -0.25 10.07
N GLN A 66 8.73 -0.35 10.39
CA GLN A 66 8.07 -1.57 10.82
C GLN A 66 7.69 -2.53 9.68
N ILE A 67 7.84 -2.13 8.40
CA ILE A 67 7.54 -2.98 7.24
C ILE A 67 8.39 -4.24 7.26
N ARG A 68 7.75 -5.36 6.94
CA ARG A 68 8.41 -6.64 6.67
C ARG A 68 8.04 -7.07 5.27
N VAL A 69 9.01 -7.13 4.37
CA VAL A 69 8.80 -7.55 2.97
C VAL A 69 8.70 -9.07 2.90
N LYS A 70 7.69 -9.58 2.21
CA LYS A 70 7.54 -10.99 1.87
C LYS A 70 7.34 -11.13 0.36
N PRO A 71 7.81 -12.23 -0.26
CA PRO A 71 7.49 -12.50 -1.65
C PRO A 71 5.98 -12.55 -1.85
N GLU A 72 5.52 -12.00 -2.96
CA GLU A 72 4.13 -12.15 -3.39
C GLU A 72 3.89 -13.62 -3.79
N VAL A 73 2.79 -14.19 -3.30
CA VAL A 73 2.33 -15.52 -3.72
C VAL A 73 1.02 -15.31 -4.46
N GLY A 74 1.13 -15.11 -5.78
CA GLY A 74 -0.03 -15.02 -6.66
C GLY A 74 -0.67 -16.39 -6.78
N ILE A 75 -1.81 -16.58 -6.14
CA ILE A 75 -2.59 -17.80 -6.35
C ILE A 75 -3.38 -17.62 -7.66
N LEU A 76 -3.15 -18.51 -8.63
CA LEU A 76 -3.57 -18.39 -10.03
C LEU A 76 -4.37 -19.63 -10.54
N HIS A 77 -4.98 -20.42 -9.65
CA HIS A 77 -5.42 -21.80 -9.90
C HIS A 77 -6.67 -22.23 -9.06
N PRO A 78 -7.43 -23.31 -9.41
CA PRO A 78 -8.85 -23.47 -9.06
C PRO A 78 -9.28 -23.75 -7.61
N LYS A 79 -8.42 -23.60 -6.60
CA LYS A 79 -8.83 -23.76 -5.19
C LYS A 79 -8.44 -22.59 -4.31
N ASP A 80 -8.04 -21.51 -4.93
CA ASP A 80 -7.44 -20.39 -4.25
C ASP A 80 -8.47 -19.63 -3.44
N CYS A 81 -8.17 -19.30 -2.19
CA CYS A 81 -9.05 -18.45 -1.41
C CYS A 81 -8.26 -17.54 -0.46
N THR A 82 -8.69 -16.28 -0.42
CA THR A 82 -8.39 -15.35 0.68
C THR A 82 -9.67 -15.24 1.50
N LEU A 83 -9.63 -15.62 2.77
CA LEU A 83 -10.76 -15.57 3.69
C LEU A 83 -10.38 -14.75 4.93
N VAL A 84 -11.26 -13.83 5.33
CA VAL A 84 -11.06 -12.80 6.37
C VAL A 84 -12.21 -12.86 7.39
N TRP A 85 -12.01 -12.34 8.62
CA TRP A 85 -13.04 -12.25 9.67
C TRP A 85 -13.51 -10.81 9.90
#